data_AF-K0BGR1-F1
#
_entry.id   AF-K0BGR1-F1
#
_cell.length_a   1.000
_cell.length_b   1.000
_cell.length_c   1.000
_cell.angle_alpha   90.00
_cell.angle_beta   90.00
_cell.angle_gamma   90.00
#
_symmetry.space_group_name_H-M   'P 1'
#
loop_
_entity.id
_entity.type
_entity.pdbx_description
1 polymer ?
#
loop_
_entity_poly.entity_id
_entity_poly.type
_entity_poly.pdbx_seq_one_letter_code
_entity_poly.pdbx_strand_id
1 'polypeptide(L)'
;MDKAFVLINCEPGKEPSILKQLREMKNVVDVQGTYGVYDIVARIESDDKSQLENIISDQIRKLDDVNSTLTLIPTESEDVKSDLREIEPDVIPEQKKPLEEQSSEKEDNDLDDEPEEDYDDED
;
A
#
# COMPACT_ATOMS: atom_id res chain seq x y z
N MET A 1 4.36 18.45 16.96
CA MET A 1 3.38 18.58 15.87
C MET A 1 2.12 17.88 16.33
N ASP A 2 1.04 18.63 16.51
CA ASP A 2 -0.25 18.08 16.90
C ASP A 2 -0.91 17.43 15.69
N LYS A 3 -1.55 16.29 15.91
CA LYS A 3 -2.22 15.52 14.86
C LYS A 3 -3.65 15.24 15.26
N ALA A 4 -4.54 15.15 14.28
CA ALA A 4 -5.91 14.72 14.48
C ALA A 4 -6.41 13.93 13.28
N PHE A 5 -7.41 13.10 13.53
CA PHE A 5 -8.13 12.37 12.50
C PHE A 5 -9.54 12.92 12.41
N VAL A 6 -9.96 13.25 11.20
CA VAL A 6 -11.29 13.78 10.91
C VAL A 6 -12.02 12.77 10.05
N LEU A 7 -13.07 12.21 10.62
CA LEU A 7 -14.04 11.35 9.95
C LEU A 7 -15.13 12.25 9.37
N ILE A 8 -15.46 12.07 8.09
CA ILE A 8 -16.35 12.98 7.35
C ILE A 8 -17.45 12.16 6.69
N ASN A 9 -18.69 12.63 6.84
CA ASN A 9 -19.82 12.21 6.01
C ASN A 9 -20.14 13.32 5.02
N CYS A 10 -20.43 12.93 3.79
CA CYS A 10 -20.78 13.87 2.72
C CYS A 10 -22.03 13.45 1.96
N GLU A 11 -22.45 14.30 1.03
CA GLU A 11 -23.53 13.97 0.11
C GLU A 11 -23.13 12.80 -0.81
N PRO A 12 -24.05 11.85 -1.07
CA PRO A 12 -23.76 10.70 -1.91
C PRO A 12 -23.24 11.09 -3.30
N GLY A 13 -22.11 10.52 -3.71
CA GLY A 13 -21.47 10.80 -4.99
C GLY A 13 -20.60 12.05 -5.03
N LYS A 14 -20.47 12.79 -3.90
CA LYS A 14 -19.61 13.97 -3.78
C LYS A 14 -18.26 13.67 -3.11
N GLU A 15 -18.06 12.45 -2.65
CA GLU A 15 -16.83 11.97 -2.02
C GLU A 15 -15.59 12.29 -2.88
N PRO A 16 -15.58 12.06 -4.22
CA PRO A 16 -14.39 12.33 -5.04
C PRO A 16 -14.00 13.80 -5.09
N SER A 17 -14.99 14.71 -5.05
CA SER A 17 -14.76 16.16 -5.05
C SER A 17 -14.11 16.62 -3.76
N ILE A 18 -14.65 16.15 -2.62
CA ILE A 18 -14.13 16.48 -1.28
C ILE A 18 -12.73 15.89 -1.10
N LEU A 19 -12.51 14.64 -1.53
CA LEU A 19 -11.18 14.02 -1.50
C LEU A 19 -10.15 14.85 -2.27
N LYS A 20 -10.49 15.36 -3.44
CA LYS A 20 -9.60 16.22 -4.22
C LYS A 20 -9.26 17.51 -3.47
N GLN A 21 -10.27 18.19 -2.92
CA GLN A 21 -10.06 19.43 -2.16
C GLN A 21 -9.20 19.21 -0.91
N LEU A 22 -9.45 18.13 -0.17
CA LEU A 22 -8.65 17.77 1.01
C LEU A 22 -7.19 17.48 0.66
N ARG A 23 -6.90 16.83 -0.48
CA ARG A 23 -5.53 16.58 -0.95
C ARG A 23 -4.75 17.85 -1.32
N GLU A 24 -5.45 18.92 -1.69
CA GLU A 24 -4.84 20.21 -2.03
C GLU A 24 -4.51 21.04 -0.78
N MET A 25 -5.04 20.68 0.40
CA MET A 25 -4.77 21.38 1.65
C MET A 25 -3.40 21.01 2.23
N LYS A 26 -2.57 22.03 2.52
CA LYS A 26 -1.21 21.84 3.04
C LYS A 26 -1.15 21.06 4.37
N ASN A 27 -2.16 21.20 5.22
CA ASN A 27 -2.19 20.59 6.55
C ASN A 27 -2.78 19.18 6.57
N VAL A 28 -3.31 18.69 5.44
CA VAL A 28 -3.81 17.32 5.31
C VAL A 28 -2.66 16.45 4.85
N VAL A 29 -2.23 15.51 5.71
CA VAL A 29 -1.08 14.64 5.44
C VAL A 29 -1.50 13.36 4.75
N ASP A 30 -2.71 12.88 5.01
CA ASP A 30 -3.30 11.74 4.32
C ASP A 30 -4.82 11.87 4.27
N VAL A 31 -5.43 11.37 3.20
CA VAL A 31 -6.88 11.34 3.06
C VAL A 31 -7.33 10.18 2.17
N GLN A 32 -8.31 9.43 2.68
CA GLN A 32 -8.81 8.21 2.07
C GLN A 32 -10.33 8.18 2.10
N GLY A 33 -10.94 7.69 1.02
CA GLY A 33 -12.34 7.31 1.03
C GLY A 33 -12.50 5.95 1.69
N THR A 34 -13.57 5.75 2.43
CA THR A 34 -13.82 4.53 3.20
C THR A 34 -15.17 3.92 2.88
N TYR A 35 -15.26 2.60 2.99
CA TYR A 35 -16.54 1.89 3.03
C TYR A 35 -16.91 1.69 4.51
N GLY A 36 -17.95 2.39 4.98
CA GLY A 36 -18.36 2.33 6.38
C GLY A 36 -19.45 3.34 6.72
N VAL A 37 -19.54 3.68 8.00
CA VAL A 37 -20.47 4.73 8.51
C VAL A 37 -20.03 6.13 8.11
N TYR A 38 -18.74 6.28 7.83
CA TYR A 38 -18.11 7.49 7.34
C TYR A 38 -17.60 7.28 5.92
N ASP A 39 -17.63 8.33 5.12
CA ASP A 39 -17.27 8.28 3.70
C ASP A 39 -15.79 8.59 3.49
N ILE A 40 -15.21 9.45 4.34
CA ILE A 40 -13.81 9.91 4.23
C ILE A 40 -13.14 9.95 5.60
N VAL A 41 -11.86 9.57 5.64
CA VAL A 41 -10.94 9.77 6.77
C VAL A 41 -9.81 10.70 6.32
N ALA A 42 -9.59 11.78 7.04
CA ALA A 42 -8.47 12.70 6.83
C ALA A 42 -7.57 12.76 8.06
N ARG A 43 -6.26 12.64 7.88
CA ARG A 43 -5.26 12.92 8.92
C ARG A 43 -4.69 14.31 8.68
N ILE A 44 -4.81 15.17 9.69
CA ILE A 44 -4.30 16.54 9.68
C ILE A 44 -3.18 16.71 10.70
N GLU A 45 -2.18 17.51 10.34
CA GLU A 45 -1.07 17.86 11.21
C GLU A 45 -0.83 19.37 11.20
N SER A 46 -0.48 19.89 12.37
CA SER A 46 -0.23 21.31 12.60
C SER A 46 0.79 21.49 13.72
N ASP A 47 1.49 22.61 13.72
CA ASP A 47 2.41 22.96 14.81
C ASP A 47 1.68 23.44 16.07
N ASP A 48 0.40 23.82 15.91
CA ASP A 48 -0.41 24.40 16.96
C ASP A 48 -1.84 23.82 16.96
N LYS A 49 -2.35 23.49 18.15
CA LYS A 49 -3.69 22.95 18.36
C LYS A 49 -4.80 23.90 17.91
N SER A 50 -4.68 25.20 18.15
CA SER A 50 -5.69 26.17 17.70
C SER A 50 -5.74 26.26 16.18
N GLN A 51 -4.60 26.16 15.50
CA GLN A 51 -4.59 26.03 14.04
C GLN A 51 -5.32 24.77 13.56
N LEU A 52 -5.16 23.65 14.28
CA LEU A 52 -5.83 22.39 13.96
C LEU A 52 -7.36 22.52 14.10
N GLU A 53 -7.83 23.13 15.18
CA GLU A 53 -9.26 23.44 15.39
C GLU A 53 -9.82 24.38 14.31
N ASN A 54 -9.05 25.37 13.88
CA ASN A 54 -9.42 26.29 12.81
C ASN A 54 -9.49 25.58 11.45
N ILE A 55 -8.54 24.70 11.11
CA ILE A 55 -8.57 23.92 9.88
C ILE A 55 -9.85 23.08 9.82
N ILE A 56 -10.20 22.41 10.92
CA ILE A 56 -11.42 21.60 10.97
C ILE A 56 -12.66 22.48 10.81
N SER A 57 -12.76 23.56 11.59
CA SER A 57 -13.98 24.36 11.69
C SER A 57 -14.20 25.30 10.52
N ASP A 58 -13.13 25.89 9.99
CA ASP A 58 -13.20 26.92 8.95
C ASP A 58 -12.86 26.41 7.55
N GLN A 59 -12.20 25.26 7.42
CA GLN A 59 -11.90 24.67 6.11
C GLN A 59 -12.75 23.43 5.91
N ILE A 60 -12.52 22.36 6.67
CA ILE A 60 -13.14 21.05 6.43
C ILE A 60 -14.67 21.10 6.58
N ARG A 61 -15.19 21.65 7.68
CA ARG A 61 -16.64 21.74 7.93
C ARG A 61 -17.38 22.73 7.04
N LYS A 62 -16.65 23.58 6.31
CA LYS A 62 -17.21 24.55 5.36
C LYS A 62 -17.09 24.12 3.90
N LEU A 63 -16.46 22.97 3.64
CA LEU A 63 -16.48 22.40 2.30
C LEU A 63 -17.93 22.11 1.90
N ASP A 64 -18.26 22.44 0.66
CA ASP A 64 -19.55 22.07 0.09
C ASP A 64 -19.72 20.55 0.15
N ASP A 65 -20.97 20.11 0.31
CA ASP A 65 -21.37 18.71 0.37
C ASP A 65 -20.88 17.95 1.63
N VAL A 66 -20.25 18.60 2.62
CA VAL A 66 -19.94 18.00 3.93
C VAL A 66 -21.16 18.08 4.85
N ASN A 67 -21.65 16.93 5.31
CA ASN A 67 -22.83 16.82 6.17
C ASN A 67 -22.48 16.81 7.65
N SER A 68 -21.45 16.06 8.03
CA SER A 68 -20.99 16.03 9.41
C SER A 68 -19.55 15.57 9.52
N THR A 69 -18.94 15.86 10.67
CA THR A 69 -17.56 15.46 10.96
C THR A 69 -17.43 14.98 12.39
N LEU A 70 -16.61 13.95 12.62
CA LEU A 70 -16.14 13.55 13.94
C LEU A 70 -14.61 13.72 14.01
N THR A 71 -14.13 14.42 15.03
CA THR A 71 -12.70 14.66 15.23
C THR A 71 -12.18 13.76 16.34
N LEU A 72 -11.13 13.01 16.05
CA LEU A 72 -10.40 12.17 16.99
C LEU A 72 -9.02 12.80 17.24
N ILE A 73 -8.79 13.25 18.47
CA ILE A 73 -7.48 13.73 18.92
C ILE A 73 -6.79 12.54 19.60
N PRO A 74 -5.65 12.05 19.08
CA PRO A 74 -4.93 10.95 19.69
C PRO A 74 -4.35 11.37 21.04
N THR A 75 -4.39 10.45 22.01
CA THR A 75 -3.89 10.65 23.37
C THR A 75 -2.38 10.51 23.47
N GLU A 76 -1.76 9.70 22.60
CA GLU A 76 -0.33 9.43 22.56
C GLU A 76 0.16 9.47 21.11
N SER A 77 1.24 10.22 20.86
CA SER A 77 1.90 10.28 19.57
C SER A 77 3.20 9.48 19.61
N GLU A 78 3.10 8.17 19.80
CA GLU A 78 4.27 7.31 19.59
C GLU A 78 4.54 7.24 18.08
N ASP A 79 5.73 7.67 17.67
CA ASP A 79 6.23 7.43 16.33
C ASP A 79 6.53 5.94 16.20
N VAL A 80 5.56 5.16 15.70
CA VAL A 80 5.74 3.72 15.39
C VAL A 80 6.60 3.53 14.14
N LYS A 81 7.73 4.23 14.05
CA LYS A 81 8.74 4.07 13.00
C LYS A 81 10.12 3.91 13.65
N SER A 82 10.39 2.72 14.18
CA SER A 82 11.78 2.28 14.41
C SER A 82 12.00 0.76 14.37
N ASP A 83 10.96 -0.09 14.42
CA ASP A 83 11.17 -1.55 14.54
C ASP A 83 10.68 -2.42 13.38
N LEU A 84 10.28 -1.84 12.25
CA LEU A 84 10.24 -2.62 11.00
C LEU A 84 11.68 -2.73 10.49
N ARG A 85 12.44 -3.68 11.05
CA ARG A 85 13.68 -4.15 10.45
C ARG A 85 13.31 -4.63 9.05
N GLU A 86 13.95 -4.07 8.03
CA GLU A 86 13.97 -4.65 6.70
C GLU A 86 14.33 -6.12 6.87
N ILE A 87 13.39 -7.01 6.53
CA ILE A 87 13.71 -8.43 6.42
C ILE A 87 14.61 -8.49 5.19
N GLU A 88 15.93 -8.54 5.39
CA GLU A 88 16.84 -8.95 4.33
C GLU A 88 16.39 -10.35 3.90
N PRO A 89 16.03 -10.56 2.62
CA PRO A 89 15.69 -11.90 2.17
C PRO A 89 16.93 -12.77 2.37
N ASP A 90 16.78 -13.87 3.12
CA ASP A 90 17.81 -14.89 3.29
C ASP A 90 18.30 -15.27 1.88
N VAL A 91 19.50 -14.83 1.55
CA VAL A 91 20.20 -15.23 0.34
C VAL A 91 20.38 -16.74 0.45
N ILE A 92 19.58 -17.52 -0.28
CA ILE A 92 19.80 -18.96 -0.40
C ILE A 92 21.21 -19.10 -0.99
N PRO A 93 22.19 -19.69 -0.28
CA PRO A 93 23.52 -19.83 -0.82
C PRO A 93 23.41 -20.73 -2.06
N GLU A 94 23.83 -20.22 -3.22
CA GLU A 94 24.02 -21.06 -4.41
C GLU A 94 24.90 -22.24 -3.99
N GLN A 95 24.32 -23.44 -4.04
CA GLN A 95 25.09 -24.65 -3.87
C GLN A 95 26.18 -24.63 -4.94
N LYS A 96 27.44 -24.52 -4.50
CA LYS A 96 28.60 -24.69 -5.35
C LYS A 96 28.39 -25.97 -6.16
N LYS A 97 28.19 -25.84 -7.47
CA LYS A 97 28.40 -26.95 -8.40
C LYS A 97 29.77 -27.56 -8.10
N PRO A 98 29.88 -28.84 -7.74
CA PRO A 98 31.17 -29.50 -7.74
C PRO A 98 31.56 -29.70 -9.20
N LEU A 99 32.62 -29.03 -9.64
CA LEU A 99 33.33 -29.37 -10.87
C LEU A 99 34.22 -30.58 -10.56
N GLU A 100 33.90 -31.68 -11.25
CA GLU A 100 34.69 -32.83 -11.75
C GLU A 100 35.95 -33.28 -10.95
N GLU A 101 36.20 -34.57 -10.75
CA GLU A 101 36.74 -35.43 -11.80
C GLU A 101 36.84 -36.94 -11.41
N GLN A 102 36.60 -37.77 -12.43
CA GLN A 102 37.38 -38.96 -12.86
C GLN A 102 37.03 -40.41 -12.45
N SER A 103 37.09 -41.23 -13.52
CA SER A 103 37.35 -42.67 -13.67
C SER A 103 36.14 -43.62 -13.55
N SER A 104 35.61 -44.10 -14.69
CA SER A 104 35.90 -45.42 -15.33
C SER A 104 34.99 -46.51 -14.74
N GLU A 105 34.28 -47.39 -15.45
CA GLU A 105 34.38 -48.00 -16.76
C GLU A 105 32.98 -48.46 -17.22
N LYS A 106 32.79 -48.52 -18.54
CA LYS A 106 31.93 -49.39 -19.37
C LYS A 106 30.76 -50.16 -18.71
N GLU A 107 29.58 -50.07 -19.31
CA GLU A 107 28.96 -51.25 -19.96
C GLU A 107 27.87 -50.83 -20.95
N ASP A 108 27.88 -51.57 -22.05
CA ASP A 108 27.07 -51.43 -23.27
C ASP A 108 25.58 -51.72 -23.03
N ASN A 109 24.70 -51.07 -23.81
CA ASN A 109 23.63 -51.74 -24.56
C ASN A 109 22.85 -50.72 -25.38
N ASP A 110 23.21 -50.63 -26.67
CA ASP A 110 22.39 -51.09 -27.80
C ASP A 110 20.87 -50.83 -27.81
N LEU A 111 20.44 -50.22 -28.93
CA LEU A 111 19.15 -50.37 -29.66
C LEU A 111 17.98 -49.54 -29.08
N ASP A 112 17.16 -48.81 -29.84
CA ASP A 112 16.79 -48.88 -31.26
C ASP A 112 16.32 -47.51 -31.79
N ASP A 113 16.43 -47.38 -33.11
CA ASP A 113 15.96 -46.31 -34.00
C ASP A 113 14.45 -46.02 -33.96
N GLU A 114 14.13 -44.72 -34.05
CA GLU A 114 13.02 -44.05 -34.79
C GLU A 114 11.52 -44.31 -34.45
N PRO A 115 10.55 -43.48 -34.92
CA PRO A 115 10.66 -42.25 -35.75
C PRO A 115 9.92 -41.00 -35.19
N GLU A 116 10.15 -39.89 -35.89
CA GLU A 116 9.43 -38.62 -35.85
C GLU A 116 7.93 -38.78 -36.16
N GLU A 117 7.07 -38.09 -35.42
CA GLU A 117 5.69 -37.82 -35.88
C GLU A 117 5.60 -36.35 -36.33
N ASP A 118 5.39 -36.22 -37.64
CA ASP A 118 5.24 -34.99 -38.40
C ASP A 118 4.06 -34.14 -37.93
N TYR A 119 4.28 -32.83 -38.00
CA TYR A 119 3.26 -31.80 -37.84
C TYR A 119 2.39 -31.75 -39.10
N ASP A 120 1.09 -32.02 -38.96
CA ASP A 120 0.11 -31.55 -39.93
C ASP A 120 -0.62 -30.33 -39.34
N ASP A 121 -0.15 -29.16 -39.76
CA ASP A 121 -0.95 -27.93 -39.89
C ASP A 121 -2.02 -28.17 -40.95
N GLU A 122 -3.30 -27.87 -40.66
CA GLU A 122 -4.24 -27.40 -41.68
C GLU A 122 -5.43 -26.64 -41.05
N ASP A 123 -5.45 -25.34 -41.37
CA ASP A 123 -6.54 -24.33 -41.49
C ASP A 123 -7.62 -24.11 -40.40
#